data_AF-A0A845R2E1-F1
#
_entry.id   AF-A0A845R2E1-F1
#
_cell.length_a   1.000
_cell.length_b   1.000
_cell.length_c   1.000
_cell.angle_alpha   90.00
_cell.angle_beta   90.00
_cell.angle_gamma   90.00
#
_symmetry.space_group_name_H-M   'P 1'
#
loop_
_entity.id
_entity.type
_entity.pdbx_description
1 polymer ?
#
loop_
_entity_poly.entity_id
_entity_poly.type
_entity_poly.pdbx_seq_one_letter_code
_entity_poly.pdbx_strand_id
1 'polypeptide(L)'
;MSENYKFNQNEKCEYFPCHKVNDVKEFNCLFCYCPLYALKDKCGGNFKYNNGIKDCSDCTITHSKNGYDHVMSKISKIIEIGSKID
;
A
#
# COMPACT_ATOMS: atom_id res chain seq x y z
N MET A 1 -4.07 -16.99 -16.42
CA MET A 1 -2.96 -16.00 -16.28
C MET A 1 -2.26 -16.29 -14.95
N SER A 2 -0.93 -16.11 -14.86
CA SER A 2 -0.18 -16.35 -13.61
C SER A 2 -0.49 -15.24 -12.60
N GLU A 3 -0.57 -15.56 -11.30
CA GLU A 3 -0.87 -14.60 -10.22
C GLU A 3 0.39 -14.18 -9.42
N ASN A 4 1.58 -14.65 -9.83
CA ASN A 4 2.84 -14.43 -9.11
C ASN A 4 3.27 -12.95 -9.05
N TYR A 5 2.67 -12.07 -9.87
CA TYR A 5 2.94 -10.63 -9.85
C TYR A 5 2.28 -9.91 -8.66
N LYS A 6 1.29 -10.54 -8.01
CA LYS A 6 0.51 -9.92 -6.92
C LYS A 6 1.22 -9.93 -5.57
N PHE A 7 2.24 -10.76 -5.42
CA PHE A 7 2.89 -10.99 -4.15
C PHE A 7 4.40 -11.10 -4.32
N ASN A 8 5.13 -10.30 -3.57
CA ASN A 8 6.59 -10.33 -3.55
C ASN A 8 7.09 -10.15 -2.12
N GLN A 9 8.10 -10.92 -1.72
CA GLN A 9 8.77 -10.77 -0.44
C GLN A 9 10.26 -10.56 -0.65
N ASN A 10 10.76 -9.41 -0.21
CA ASN A 10 12.19 -9.12 -0.21
C ASN A 10 12.76 -9.31 1.20
N GLU A 11 12.90 -10.57 1.63
CA GLU A 11 13.41 -10.92 2.97
C GLU A 11 14.84 -10.46 3.23
N LYS A 12 15.59 -10.11 2.18
CA LYS A 12 16.97 -9.59 2.28
C LYS A 12 17.05 -8.07 2.48
N CYS A 13 15.92 -7.36 2.40
CA CYS A 13 15.86 -5.92 2.63
C CYS A 13 16.19 -5.61 4.10
N GLU A 14 17.04 -4.61 4.36
CA GLU A 14 17.41 -4.18 5.72
C GLU A 14 16.22 -3.68 6.55
N TYR A 15 15.09 -3.37 5.90
CA TYR A 15 13.87 -2.93 6.54
C TYR A 15 12.83 -4.05 6.73
N PHE A 16 13.04 -5.27 6.24
CA PHE A 16 12.00 -6.30 6.27
C PHE A 16 11.80 -6.94 7.67
N PRO A 17 10.55 -7.05 8.19
CA PRO A 17 9.33 -6.41 7.70
C PRO A 17 9.28 -4.92 8.08
N CYS A 18 8.93 -4.05 7.14
CA CYS A 18 9.00 -2.59 7.37
C CYS A 18 7.94 -2.09 8.36
N HIS A 19 6.89 -2.90 8.59
CA HIS A 19 5.83 -2.62 9.55
C HIS A 19 5.72 -3.79 10.52
N LYS A 20 5.27 -3.48 11.74
CA LYS A 20 4.92 -4.51 12.72
C LYS A 20 3.68 -5.27 12.24
N VAL A 21 3.83 -6.58 12.03
CA VAL A 21 2.76 -7.49 11.60
C VAL A 21 2.71 -8.74 12.46
N ASN A 22 1.55 -9.40 12.49
CA ASN A 22 1.37 -10.64 13.25
C ASN A 22 1.92 -11.88 12.52
N ASP A 23 1.86 -11.88 11.18
CA ASP A 23 2.40 -12.95 10.34
C ASP A 23 3.24 -12.36 9.20
N VAL A 24 4.55 -12.61 9.26
CA VAL A 24 5.51 -12.16 8.25
C VAL A 24 5.31 -12.88 6.93
N LYS A 25 4.74 -14.10 6.91
CA LYS A 25 4.48 -14.85 5.67
C LYS A 25 3.42 -14.18 4.79
N GLU A 26 2.53 -13.41 5.38
CA GLU A 26 1.54 -12.63 4.63
C GLU A 26 2.04 -11.22 4.26
N PHE A 27 3.26 -10.85 4.66
CA PHE A 27 3.81 -9.52 4.40
C PHE A 27 4.21 -9.38 2.93
N ASN A 28 3.68 -8.38 2.23
CA ASN A 28 3.91 -8.15 0.81
C ASN A 28 4.74 -6.87 0.60
N CYS A 29 5.90 -7.01 -0.03
CA CYS A 29 6.80 -5.92 -0.40
C CYS A 29 6.45 -5.29 -1.75
N LEU A 30 5.44 -5.77 -2.48
CA LEU A 30 5.11 -5.28 -3.83
C LEU A 30 4.92 -3.75 -3.86
N PHE A 31 4.33 -3.19 -2.81
CA PHE A 31 4.17 -1.75 -2.64
C PHE A 31 4.92 -1.28 -1.40
N CYS A 32 6.24 -1.10 -1.51
CA CYS A 32 7.09 -0.54 -0.45
C CYS A 32 6.64 0.86 0.04
N TYR A 33 5.84 1.56 -0.76
CA TYR A 33 5.16 2.81 -0.39
C TYR A 33 3.67 2.71 -0.74
N CYS A 34 2.82 3.54 -0.13
CA CYS A 34 1.38 3.54 -0.40
C CYS A 34 1.05 4.25 -1.74
N PRO A 35 0.63 3.54 -2.80
CA PRO A 35 0.30 4.17 -4.08
C PRO A 35 -1.01 4.99 -3.99
N LEU A 36 -1.79 4.77 -2.93
CA LEU A 36 -3.07 5.41 -2.69
C LEU A 36 -2.98 6.64 -1.78
N TYR A 37 -1.77 7.13 -1.48
CA TYR A 37 -1.57 8.24 -0.55
C TYR A 37 -2.40 9.48 -0.94
N ALA A 38 -2.40 9.84 -2.23
CA ALA A 38 -3.11 10.99 -2.78
C ALA A 38 -4.64 10.91 -2.68
N LEU A 39 -5.22 9.73 -2.42
CA LEU A 39 -6.66 9.59 -2.18
C LEU A 39 -7.11 10.09 -0.81
N LYS A 40 -6.20 10.63 0.02
CA LYS A 40 -6.50 11.13 1.37
C LYS A 40 -7.20 10.03 2.20
N ASP A 41 -8.35 10.33 2.77
CA ASP A 41 -9.18 9.43 3.56
C ASP A 41 -9.91 8.36 2.74
N LYS A 42 -9.99 8.54 1.42
CA LYS A 42 -10.66 7.60 0.50
C LYS A 42 -9.79 6.39 0.12
N CYS A 43 -8.58 6.26 0.67
CA CYS A 43 -7.70 5.14 0.36
C CYS A 43 -8.13 3.82 1.04
N GLY A 44 -8.93 3.89 2.10
CA GLY A 44 -9.42 2.73 2.86
C GLY A 44 -8.31 1.95 3.59
N GLY A 45 -7.20 2.62 3.92
CA GLY A 45 -6.17 2.08 4.82
C GLY A 45 -6.37 2.57 6.25
N ASN A 46 -5.64 2.00 7.19
CA ASN A 46 -5.65 2.36 8.61
C ASN A 46 -4.59 3.43 8.95
N PHE A 47 -4.58 4.52 8.17
CA PHE A 47 -3.71 5.67 8.42
C PHE A 47 -4.26 6.54 9.56
N LYS A 48 -3.43 7.45 10.07
CA LYS A 48 -3.84 8.53 10.98
C LYS A 48 -3.46 9.89 10.40
N TYR A 49 -4.07 10.95 10.89
CA TYR A 49 -3.61 12.32 10.60
C TYR A 49 -2.82 12.85 11.79
N ASN A 50 -1.62 13.36 11.53
CA ASN A 50 -0.77 14.03 12.51
C ASN A 50 -0.47 15.44 11.99
N ASN A 51 -0.96 16.47 12.69
CA ASN A 51 -0.82 17.88 12.29
C ASN A 51 -1.26 18.16 10.83
N GLY A 52 -2.37 17.54 10.40
CA GLY A 52 -2.89 17.67 9.04
C GLY A 52 -2.12 16.88 7.96
N ILE A 53 -1.02 16.23 8.33
CA ILE A 53 -0.24 15.35 7.45
C ILE A 53 -0.74 13.92 7.65
N LYS A 54 -0.95 13.21 6.54
CA LYS A 54 -1.37 11.81 6.57
C LYS A 54 -0.16 10.94 6.94
N ASP A 55 -0.29 10.20 8.03
CA ASP A 55 0.71 9.28 8.56
C ASP A 55 0.25 7.84 8.33
N CYS A 56 1.00 7.13 7.50
CA CYS A 56 0.76 5.74 7.14
C CYS A 56 1.71 4.76 7.85
N SER A 57 2.53 5.19 8.81
CA SER A 57 3.55 4.33 9.44
C SER A 57 2.99 3.12 10.19
N ASP A 58 1.70 3.14 10.55
CA ASP A 58 0.99 2.00 11.15
C ASP A 58 0.09 1.25 10.15
N CYS A 59 0.09 1.66 8.88
CA CYS A 59 -0.82 1.15 7.86
C CYS A 59 -0.23 -0.05 7.12
N THR A 60 -0.86 -1.22 7.23
CA THR A 60 -0.35 -2.47 6.66
C THR A 60 -1.15 -2.95 5.45
N ILE A 61 -2.16 -2.20 5.01
CA ILE A 61 -3.11 -2.66 3.99
C ILE A 61 -2.43 -3.02 2.67
N THR A 62 -1.46 -2.23 2.22
CA THR A 62 -0.67 -2.47 1.00
C THR A 62 0.37 -3.57 1.16
N HIS A 63 0.69 -3.93 2.41
CA HIS A 63 1.63 -4.97 2.80
C HIS A 63 0.96 -6.29 3.18
N SER A 64 -0.35 -6.42 2.97
CA SER A 64 -1.06 -7.68 3.21
C SER A 64 -0.98 -8.60 1.98
N LYS A 65 -1.32 -9.89 2.17
CA LYS A 65 -1.48 -10.85 1.06
C LYS A 65 -2.45 -10.37 -0.03
N ASN A 66 -3.46 -9.58 0.34
CA ASN A 66 -4.46 -9.01 -0.57
C ASN A 66 -4.17 -7.55 -0.93
N GLY A 67 -2.98 -7.04 -0.61
CA GLY A 67 -2.59 -5.65 -0.83
C GLY A 67 -2.65 -5.25 -2.31
N TYR A 68 -2.31 -6.18 -3.20
CA TYR A 68 -2.47 -6.00 -4.65
C TYR A 68 -3.91 -5.67 -5.04
N ASP A 69 -4.85 -6.55 -4.67
CA ASP A 69 -6.25 -6.39 -5.05
C ASP A 69 -6.84 -5.09 -4.46
N HIS A 70 -6.47 -4.73 -3.22
CA HIS A 70 -6.87 -3.47 -2.61
C HIS A 70 -6.38 -2.25 -3.39
N VAL A 71 -5.10 -2.22 -3.77
CA VAL A 71 -4.53 -1.10 -4.54
C VAL A 71 -5.18 -1.01 -5.91
N MET A 72 -5.30 -2.13 -6.62
CA MET A 72 -5.87 -2.15 -7.96
C MET A 72 -7.36 -1.77 -7.98
N SER A 73 -8.12 -2.06 -6.92
CA SER A 73 -9.52 -1.61 -6.80
C SER A 73 -9.66 -0.07 -6.77
N LYS A 74 -8.58 0.67 -6.51
CA LYS A 74 -8.58 2.14 -6.34
C LYS A 74 -7.65 2.88 -7.29
N ILE A 75 -6.81 2.18 -8.05
CA ILE A 75 -5.78 2.80 -8.88
C ILE A 75 -6.35 3.73 -9.96
N SER A 76 -7.53 3.43 -10.49
CA SER A 76 -8.23 4.27 -11.46
C SER A 76 -8.46 5.70 -10.94
N LYS A 77 -8.72 5.87 -9.64
CA LYS A 77 -8.91 7.19 -9.01
C LYS A 77 -7.60 7.98 -8.95
N ILE A 78 -6.47 7.31 -8.74
CA ILE A 78 -5.14 7.93 -8.78
C ILE A 78 -4.82 8.38 -10.21
N ILE A 79 -5.09 7.52 -11.19
CA ILE A 79 -4.89 7.83 -12.61
C ILE A 79 -5.75 9.04 -13.01
N GLU A 80 -7.02 9.09 -12.59
CA GLU A 80 -7.89 10.24 -12.86
C GLU A 80 -7.32 11.55 -12.29
N ILE A 81 -6.76 11.52 -11.07
CA ILE A 81 -6.13 12.70 -10.46
C ILE A 81 -4.87 13.11 -11.25
N GLY A 82 -4.02 12.15 -11.61
CA GLY A 82 -2.73 12.42 -12.26
C GLY A 82 -2.82 12.76 -13.75
N SER A 83 -3.89 12.34 -14.43
CA SER A 83 -4.10 12.58 -15.87
C SER A 83 -4.84 13.89 -16.18
N LYS A 84 -5.30 14.63 -15.17
CA LYS A 84 -5.92 15.94 -15.40
C LYS A 84 -4.87 16.90 -15.94
N ILE A 85 -5.13 17.41 -17.15
CA ILE A 85 -4.39 18.53 -17.73
C ILE A 85 -5.17 19.77 -17.30
N ASP A 86 -4.54 20.59 -16.45
CA ASP A 86 -5.06 21.92 -16.10
C ASP A 86 -5.06 22.86 -17.32
#